data_AF-A0A3D0FME6-F1
#
_entry.id   AF-A0A3D0FME6-F1
#
_cell.length_a   1.000
_cell.length_b   1.000
_cell.length_c   1.000
_cell.angle_alpha   90.00
_cell.angle_beta   90.00
_cell.angle_gamma   90.00
#
_symmetry.space_group_name_H-M   'P 1'
#
loop_
_entity.id
_entity.type
_entity.pdbx_description
1 polymer ?
#
loop_
_entity_poly.entity_id
_entity_poly.type
_entity_poly.pdbx_seq_one_letter_code
_entity_poly.pdbx_strand_id
1 'polypeptide(L)'
;MPHAMLTTQCSNSISSHYLNKKFYIWSAVAYIAVCTWVIMMLVTEGQIRAFICPSKFIFHIPCPGCGVTRATMLFLSGKIAQAVLFNPNVLFAIGFLFGFPPLMIYDITVKRGAAQQVYKFLEETLKGKLTLTLFAIFEALIWTHNIIYHI
;
A
#
# COMPACT_ATOMS: atom_id res chain seq x y z
N MET A 1 35.97 28.26 -17.53
CA MET A 1 35.20 27.43 -16.58
C MET A 1 33.69 27.73 -16.66
N PRO A 2 32.93 27.27 -17.68
CA PRO A 2 31.47 27.49 -17.74
C PRO A 2 30.62 26.20 -17.66
N HIS A 3 31.21 25.00 -17.67
CA HIS A 3 30.45 23.75 -17.81
C HIS A 3 29.71 23.29 -16.54
N ALA A 4 29.96 23.88 -15.38
CA ALA A 4 29.31 23.49 -14.12
C ALA A 4 27.98 24.23 -13.82
N MET A 5 27.70 25.37 -14.49
CA MET A 5 26.46 26.14 -14.28
C MET A 5 25.28 25.67 -15.15
N LEU A 6 25.54 25.05 -16.31
CA LEU A 6 24.48 24.58 -17.21
C LEU A 6 23.79 23.30 -16.73
N THR A 7 24.50 22.44 -15.98
CA THR A 7 23.94 21.19 -15.45
C THR A 7 23.01 21.41 -14.27
N THR A 8 23.25 22.44 -13.45
CA THR A 8 22.38 22.79 -12.32
C THR A 8 21.06 23.42 -12.78
N GLN A 9 21.05 24.21 -13.85
CA GLN A 9 19.84 24.87 -14.34
C GLN A 9 18.89 23.89 -15.07
N CYS A 10 19.42 22.90 -15.79
CA CYS A 10 18.63 21.83 -16.42
C CYS A 10 18.10 20.80 -15.40
N SER A 11 18.91 20.46 -14.38
CA SER A 11 18.47 19.63 -13.24
C SER A 11 17.33 20.29 -12.45
N ASN A 12 17.41 21.61 -12.23
CA ASN A 12 16.41 22.36 -11.47
C ASN A 12 15.07 22.54 -12.20
N SER A 13 15.07 22.70 -13.54
CA SER A 13 13.82 22.82 -14.29
C SER A 13 13.08 21.47 -14.38
N ILE A 14 13.81 20.37 -14.59
CA ILE A 14 13.26 19.01 -14.62
C ILE A 14 12.71 18.63 -13.23
N SER A 15 13.46 18.86 -12.15
CA SER A 15 13.03 18.56 -10.77
C SER A 15 11.71 19.24 -10.37
N SER A 16 11.47 20.47 -10.82
CA SER A 16 10.23 21.21 -10.51
C SER A 16 8.98 20.63 -11.19
N HIS A 17 9.13 19.92 -12.31
CA HIS A 17 8.03 19.35 -13.08
C HIS A 17 7.59 17.97 -12.56
N TYR A 18 8.47 17.26 -11.81
CA TYR A 18 8.18 15.96 -11.19
C TYR A 18 7.72 16.07 -9.74
N LEU A 19 7.88 17.21 -9.06
CA LEU A 19 7.39 17.37 -7.69
C LEU A 19 5.98 17.95 -7.66
N ASN A 20 4.99 17.14 -8.07
CA ASN A 20 3.59 17.56 -8.02
C ASN A 20 3.13 17.65 -6.55
N LYS A 21 3.16 18.86 -5.98
CA LYS A 21 2.78 19.10 -4.57
C LYS A 21 1.42 18.50 -4.21
N LYS A 22 0.45 18.51 -5.13
CA LYS A 22 -0.87 17.90 -4.89
C LYS A 22 -0.76 16.39 -4.69
N PHE A 23 0.04 15.69 -5.51
CA PHE A 23 0.26 14.25 -5.37
C PHE A 23 0.84 13.88 -4.00
N TYR A 24 1.85 14.62 -3.52
CA TYR A 24 2.46 14.33 -2.22
C TYR A 24 1.50 14.63 -1.06
N ILE A 25 0.72 15.70 -1.13
CA ILE A 25 -0.30 16.02 -0.11
C ILE A 25 -1.35 14.90 -0.06
N TRP A 26 -1.93 14.51 -1.21
CA TRP A 26 -2.91 13.43 -1.26
C TRP A 26 -2.34 12.09 -0.79
N SER A 27 -1.11 11.78 -1.19
CA SER A 27 -0.38 10.59 -0.74
C SER A 27 -0.17 10.58 0.77
N ALA A 28 0.22 11.72 1.36
CA ALA A 28 0.40 11.86 2.81
C ALA A 28 -0.92 11.69 3.56
N VAL A 29 -2.00 12.32 3.08
CA VAL A 29 -3.33 12.18 3.68
C VAL A 29 -3.80 10.71 3.64
N ALA A 30 -3.64 10.04 2.50
CA ALA A 30 -3.99 8.63 2.35
C ALA A 30 -3.14 7.74 3.28
N TYR A 31 -1.84 8.00 3.38
CA TYR A 31 -0.94 7.26 4.26
C TYR A 31 -1.33 7.44 5.74
N ILE A 32 -1.61 8.68 6.18
CA ILE A 32 -2.06 8.96 7.55
C ILE A 32 -3.36 8.21 7.84
N ALA A 33 -4.34 8.24 6.93
CA ALA A 33 -5.59 7.51 7.09
C ALA A 33 -5.37 5.99 7.26
N VAL A 34 -4.46 5.39 6.48
CA VAL A 34 -4.08 3.98 6.61
C VAL A 34 -3.41 3.71 7.96
N CYS A 35 -2.47 4.54 8.40
CA CYS A 35 -1.84 4.40 9.70
C CYS A 35 -2.86 4.49 10.84
N THR A 36 -3.76 5.48 10.80
CA THR A 36 -4.83 5.62 11.80
C THR A 36 -5.72 4.39 11.82
N TRP A 37 -6.10 3.86 10.65
CA TRP A 37 -6.87 2.61 10.55
C TRP A 37 -6.15 1.40 11.19
N VAL A 38 -4.88 1.20 10.85
CA VAL A 38 -4.07 0.10 11.39
C VAL A 38 -3.90 0.24 12.91
N ILE A 39 -3.60 1.45 13.41
CA ILE A 39 -3.46 1.73 14.84
C ILE A 39 -4.79 1.47 15.57
N MET A 40 -5.92 1.95 15.04
CA MET A 40 -7.23 1.67 15.62
C MET A 40 -7.50 0.17 15.71
N MET A 41 -7.16 -0.60 14.67
CA MET A 41 -7.31 -2.05 14.69
C MET A 41 -6.38 -2.73 15.70
N LEU A 42 -5.14 -2.24 15.87
CA LEU A 42 -4.20 -2.71 16.89
C LEU A 42 -4.71 -2.46 18.31
N VAL A 43 -5.12 -1.24 18.61
CA VAL A 43 -5.58 -0.83 19.95
C VAL A 43 -6.89 -1.51 20.35
N THR A 44 -7.77 -1.77 19.38
CA THR A 44 -9.04 -2.43 19.65
C THR A 44 -8.96 -3.96 19.60
N GLU A 45 -7.77 -4.54 19.43
CA GLU A 45 -7.55 -5.96 19.15
C GLU A 45 -8.39 -6.47 17.96
N GLY A 46 -8.81 -5.56 17.09
CA GLY A 46 -9.77 -5.80 16.04
C GLY A 46 -11.19 -6.12 16.54
N GLN A 47 -11.63 -5.76 17.73
CA GLN A 47 -13.04 -5.95 18.12
C GLN A 47 -14.01 -5.14 17.23
N ILE A 48 -13.52 -4.08 16.57
CA ILE A 48 -14.25 -3.32 15.54
C ILE A 48 -14.49 -4.15 14.24
N ARG A 49 -13.97 -5.39 14.15
CA ARG A 49 -14.08 -6.37 13.03
C ARG A 49 -15.48 -6.51 12.43
N ALA A 50 -16.54 -6.38 13.23
CA ALA A 50 -17.91 -6.64 12.79
C ALA A 50 -18.65 -5.39 12.31
N PHE A 51 -18.25 -4.19 12.77
CA PHE A 51 -19.06 -2.99 12.59
C PHE A 51 -18.73 -2.16 11.34
N ILE A 52 -17.55 -2.33 10.73
CA ILE A 52 -17.09 -1.44 9.63
C ILE A 52 -16.87 -2.18 8.29
N CYS A 53 -16.99 -3.51 8.23
CA CYS A 53 -16.94 -4.20 6.95
C CYS A 53 -18.36 -4.37 6.36
N PRO A 54 -18.78 -3.57 5.37
CA PRO A 54 -20.11 -3.68 4.79
C PRO A 54 -20.35 -5.06 4.16
N SER A 55 -19.32 -5.70 3.59
CA SER A 55 -19.47 -7.04 3.03
C SER A 55 -19.77 -8.09 4.09
N LYS A 56 -19.14 -8.01 5.27
CA LYS A 56 -19.42 -8.92 6.38
C LYS A 56 -20.79 -8.66 7.00
N PHE A 57 -21.24 -7.41 7.02
CA PHE A 57 -22.56 -7.08 7.53
C PHE A 57 -23.69 -7.55 6.60
N ILE A 58 -23.53 -7.35 5.28
CA ILE A 58 -24.57 -7.65 4.28
C ILE A 58 -24.54 -9.11 3.83
N PHE A 59 -23.35 -9.65 3.57
CA PHE A 59 -23.19 -10.99 2.99
C PHE A 59 -22.67 -12.03 3.99
N HIS A 60 -22.34 -11.63 5.23
CA HIS A 60 -21.69 -12.48 6.23
C HIS A 60 -20.33 -13.05 5.81
N ILE A 61 -19.72 -12.51 4.74
CA ILE A 61 -18.43 -12.98 4.20
C ILE A 61 -17.36 -11.86 4.30
N PRO A 62 -16.16 -12.14 4.84
CA PRO A 62 -15.07 -11.16 4.87
C PRO A 62 -14.55 -10.86 3.46
N CYS A 63 -14.35 -9.58 3.11
CA CYS A 63 -13.74 -9.19 1.83
C CYS A 63 -12.20 -9.37 1.84
N PRO A 64 -11.51 -9.39 0.67
CA PRO A 64 -10.06 -9.52 0.59
C PRO A 64 -9.31 -8.45 1.43
N GLY A 65 -9.84 -7.22 1.51
CA GLY A 65 -9.26 -6.16 2.33
C GLY A 65 -9.29 -6.46 3.84
N CYS A 66 -10.32 -7.15 4.34
CA CYS A 66 -10.36 -7.61 5.73
C CYS A 66 -9.33 -8.71 6.00
N GLY A 67 -9.09 -9.58 5.02
CA GLY A 67 -8.05 -10.61 5.07
C GLY A 67 -6.66 -9.99 5.23
N VAL A 68 -6.32 -9.00 4.41
CA VAL A 68 -5.06 -8.26 4.51
C VAL A 68 -4.94 -7.54 5.85
N THR A 69 -6.00 -6.86 6.31
CA THR A 69 -5.99 -6.17 7.63
C THR A 69 -5.65 -7.14 8.76
N ARG A 70 -6.26 -8.34 8.77
CA ARG A 70 -5.99 -9.36 9.79
C ARG A 70 -4.59 -9.94 9.68
N ALA A 71 -4.11 -10.16 8.46
CA ALA A 71 -2.73 -10.59 8.24
C ALA A 71 -1.74 -9.53 8.74
N THR A 72 -1.96 -8.24 8.45
CA THR A 72 -1.15 -7.13 8.94
C THR A 72 -1.12 -7.10 10.47
N MET A 73 -2.27 -7.31 11.13
CA MET A 73 -2.34 -7.42 12.59
C MET A 73 -1.50 -8.59 13.13
N LEU A 74 -1.60 -9.78 12.51
CA LEU A 74 -0.79 -10.94 12.88
C LEU A 74 0.72 -10.66 12.69
N PHE A 75 1.07 -10.00 11.58
CA PHE A 75 2.44 -9.64 11.27
C PHE A 75 3.00 -8.67 12.31
N LEU A 76 2.28 -7.59 12.61
CA LEU A 76 2.66 -6.59 13.61
C LEU A 76 2.66 -7.14 15.04
N SER A 77 1.89 -8.20 15.31
CA SER A 77 1.92 -8.94 16.59
C SER A 77 3.08 -9.95 16.69
N GLY A 78 3.99 -10.00 15.70
CA GLY A 78 5.15 -10.90 15.68
C GLY A 78 4.89 -12.30 15.10
N LYS A 79 3.66 -12.61 14.70
CA LYS A 79 3.27 -13.91 14.11
C LYS A 79 3.45 -13.90 12.59
N ILE A 80 4.68 -13.63 12.13
CA ILE A 80 5.00 -13.36 10.72
C ILE A 80 4.62 -14.52 9.80
N ALA A 81 5.04 -15.75 10.13
CA ALA A 81 4.73 -16.92 9.29
C ALA A 81 3.21 -17.12 9.16
N GLN A 82 2.48 -17.04 10.28
CA GLN A 82 1.03 -17.17 10.27
C GLN A 82 0.35 -16.05 9.48
N ALA A 83 0.89 -14.82 9.52
CA ALA A 83 0.39 -13.71 8.74
C ALA A 83 0.50 -13.96 7.23
N VAL A 84 1.66 -14.42 6.76
CA VAL A 84 1.91 -14.69 5.34
C VAL A 84 1.10 -15.89 4.85
N LEU A 85 1.00 -16.95 5.65
CA LEU A 85 0.13 -18.09 5.33
C LEU A 85 -1.35 -17.66 5.27
N PHE A 86 -1.78 -16.77 6.16
CA PHE A 86 -3.17 -16.30 6.20
C PHE A 86 -3.52 -15.42 4.99
N ASN A 87 -2.63 -14.50 4.62
CA ASN A 87 -2.77 -13.73 3.39
C ASN A 87 -1.41 -13.23 2.90
N PRO A 88 -0.88 -13.73 1.77
CA PRO A 88 0.43 -13.32 1.27
C PRO A 88 0.49 -11.83 0.87
N ASN A 89 -0.65 -11.20 0.60
CA ASN A 89 -0.69 -9.76 0.31
C ASN A 89 -0.31 -8.88 1.51
N VAL A 90 -0.17 -9.47 2.70
CA VAL A 90 0.45 -8.80 3.85
C VAL A 90 1.83 -8.26 3.50
N LEU A 91 2.59 -8.91 2.62
CA LEU A 91 3.91 -8.45 2.20
C LEU A 91 3.82 -7.11 1.46
N PHE A 92 2.81 -6.93 0.60
CA PHE A 92 2.56 -5.65 -0.05
C PHE A 92 2.12 -4.57 0.95
N ALA A 93 1.25 -4.93 1.90
CA ALA A 93 0.78 -3.99 2.92
C ALA A 93 1.92 -3.50 3.84
N ILE A 94 2.78 -4.41 4.30
CA ILE A 94 3.96 -4.09 5.13
C ILE A 94 4.99 -3.32 4.29
N GLY A 95 5.22 -3.70 3.04
CA GLY A 95 6.08 -2.97 2.11
C GLY A 95 5.62 -1.53 1.91
N PHE A 96 4.31 -1.30 1.77
CA PHE A 96 3.75 0.05 1.73
C PHE A 96 3.92 0.78 3.07
N LEU A 97 3.58 0.15 4.19
CA LEU A 97 3.62 0.78 5.51
C LEU A 97 5.03 1.25 5.91
N PHE A 98 6.06 0.44 5.63
CA PHE A 98 7.43 0.76 6.01
C PHE A 98 8.27 1.37 4.88
N GLY A 99 8.01 1.00 3.63
CA GLY A 99 8.80 1.45 2.47
C GLY A 99 8.34 2.79 1.90
N PHE A 100 7.05 3.12 2.01
CA PHE A 100 6.51 4.36 1.43
C PHE A 100 7.00 5.64 2.13
N PRO A 101 7.08 5.73 3.48
CA PRO A 101 7.54 6.96 4.14
C PRO A 101 9.00 7.32 3.84
N PRO A 102 9.97 6.38 3.90
CA PRO A 102 11.35 6.67 3.49
C PRO A 102 11.44 7.16 2.04
N LEU A 103 10.65 6.58 1.13
CA LEU A 103 10.62 6.99 -0.27
C LEU A 103 10.09 8.43 -0.43
N MET A 104 9.04 8.80 0.32
CA MET A 104 8.55 10.18 0.35
C MET A 104 9.56 11.16 0.94
N ILE A 105 10.26 10.79 2.02
CA ILE A 105 11.30 11.62 2.64
C ILE A 105 12.49 11.79 1.68
N TYR A 106 12.89 10.72 1.00
CA TYR A 106 13.93 10.77 -0.04
C TYR A 106 13.55 11.72 -1.17
N ASP A 107 12.29 11.72 -1.61
CA ASP A 107 11.83 12.65 -2.63
C ASP A 107 11.83 14.11 -2.20
N ILE A 108 11.53 14.39 -0.93
CA ILE A 108 11.58 15.75 -0.38
C ILE A 108 13.03 16.24 -0.30
N THR A 109 13.97 15.36 0.10
CA THR A 109 15.37 15.72 0.30
C THR A 109 16.17 15.77 -1.01
N VAL A 110 15.95 14.82 -1.92
CA VAL A 110 16.72 14.65 -3.17
C VAL A 110 16.01 15.26 -4.39
N LYS A 111 14.70 15.57 -4.27
CA LYS A 111 13.86 16.18 -5.32
C LYS A 111 13.87 15.45 -6.67
N ARG A 112 13.90 14.11 -6.63
CA ARG A 112 13.96 13.24 -7.83
C ARG A 112 12.63 12.61 -8.25
N GLY A 113 11.57 12.72 -7.43
CA GLY A 113 10.27 12.18 -7.77
C GLY A 113 10.21 10.66 -7.90
N ALA A 114 11.05 9.92 -7.15
CA ALA A 114 11.11 8.48 -7.16
C ALA A 114 9.78 7.83 -6.75
N ALA A 115 9.05 8.39 -5.77
CA ALA A 115 7.72 7.92 -5.39
C ALA A 115 6.72 8.01 -6.56
N GLN A 116 6.82 9.07 -7.37
CA GLN A 116 5.98 9.21 -8.55
C GLN A 116 6.37 8.24 -9.66
N GLN A 117 7.66 7.98 -9.86
CA GLN A 117 8.13 6.98 -10.84
C GLN A 117 7.66 5.58 -10.45
N VAL A 118 7.77 5.21 -9.17
CA VAL A 118 7.25 3.95 -8.65
C VAL A 118 5.73 3.88 -8.84
N TYR A 119 5.00 4.96 -8.54
CA TYR A 119 3.54 5.00 -8.76
C TYR A 119 3.18 4.77 -10.24
N LYS A 120 3.82 5.48 -11.18
CA LYS A 120 3.57 5.31 -12.61
C LYS A 120 3.92 3.91 -13.09
N PHE A 121 5.05 3.36 -12.65
CA PHE A 121 5.45 2.00 -12.96
C PHE A 121 4.43 0.97 -12.48
N LEU A 122 3.96 1.10 -11.23
CA LEU A 122 2.90 0.25 -10.68
C LEU A 122 1.60 0.39 -11.47
N GLU A 123 1.22 1.62 -11.81
CA GLU A 123 0.01 1.91 -12.57
C GLU A 123 0.06 1.29 -13.98
N GLU A 124 1.19 1.43 -14.69
CA GLU A 124 1.40 0.86 -16.02
C GLU A 124 1.42 -0.68 -15.98
N THR A 125 2.05 -1.27 -14.95
CA THR A 125 2.09 -2.72 -14.76
C THR A 125 0.71 -3.29 -14.44
N LEU A 126 -0.07 -2.59 -13.60
CA LEU A 126 -1.36 -3.05 -13.09
C LEU A 126 -2.52 -2.81 -14.07
N LYS A 127 -2.42 -1.81 -14.96
CA LYS A 127 -3.44 -1.51 -16.00
C LYS A 127 -3.61 -2.61 -17.05
N GLY A 128 -2.65 -3.53 -17.17
CA GLY A 128 -2.77 -4.67 -18.07
C GLY A 128 -3.99 -5.52 -17.70
N LYS A 129 -4.95 -5.67 -18.65
CA LYS A 129 -6.15 -6.52 -18.43
C LYS A 129 -5.77 -7.92 -17.95
N LEU A 130 -4.70 -8.49 -18.50
CA LEU A 130 -4.17 -9.78 -18.07
C LEU A 130 -3.65 -9.75 -16.63
N THR A 131 -2.86 -8.73 -16.25
CA THR A 131 -2.36 -8.55 -14.87
C THR A 131 -3.53 -8.47 -13.88
N LEU A 132 -4.55 -7.69 -14.20
CA LEU A 132 -5.73 -7.54 -13.34
C LEU A 132 -6.54 -8.83 -13.23
N THR A 133 -6.70 -9.57 -14.34
CA THR A 133 -7.38 -10.88 -14.32
C THR A 133 -6.58 -11.91 -13.50
N LEU A 134 -5.26 -11.98 -13.66
CA LEU A 134 -4.41 -12.89 -12.89
C LEU A 134 -4.44 -12.56 -11.39
N PHE A 135 -4.39 -11.26 -11.05
CA PHE A 135 -4.52 -10.81 -9.68
C PHE A 135 -5.89 -11.15 -9.09
N ALA A 136 -6.97 -10.94 -9.84
CA ALA A 136 -8.32 -11.31 -9.40
C ALA A 136 -8.49 -12.82 -9.18
N ILE A 137 -7.90 -13.65 -10.05
CA ILE A 137 -7.90 -15.12 -9.88
C ILE A 137 -7.11 -15.50 -8.62
N PHE A 138 -5.93 -14.90 -8.42
CA PHE A 138 -5.11 -15.13 -7.24
C PHE A 138 -5.83 -14.77 -5.94
N GLU A 139 -6.46 -13.59 -5.88
CA GLU A 139 -7.31 -13.18 -4.76
C GLU A 139 -8.47 -14.15 -4.52
N ALA A 140 -9.14 -14.60 -5.59
CA ALA A 140 -10.24 -15.56 -5.49
C ALA A 140 -9.78 -16.90 -4.90
N LEU A 141 -8.59 -17.39 -5.28
CA LEU A 141 -8.01 -18.63 -4.74
C LEU A 141 -7.61 -18.49 -3.26
N ILE A 142 -6.99 -17.37 -2.88
CA ILE A 142 -6.69 -17.08 -1.47
C ILE A 142 -7.98 -17.02 -0.67
N TRP A 143 -9.00 -16.38 -1.23
CA TRP A 143 -10.27 -16.19 -0.56
C TRP A 143 -11.05 -17.49 -0.36
N THR A 144 -11.11 -18.37 -1.37
CA THR A 144 -11.74 -19.69 -1.22
C THR A 144 -11.01 -20.53 -0.19
N HIS A 145 -9.68 -20.53 -0.18
CA HIS A 145 -8.90 -21.22 0.86
C HIS A 145 -9.22 -20.65 2.26
N ASN A 146 -9.21 -19.33 2.42
CA ASN A 146 -9.45 -18.69 3.71
C ASN A 146 -10.89 -18.93 4.22
N ILE A 147 -11.90 -18.93 3.34
CA ILE A 147 -13.29 -19.27 3.70
C ILE A 147 -13.39 -20.73 4.16
N ILE A 148 -12.76 -21.67 3.48
CA ILE A 148 -12.88 -23.10 3.81
C ILE A 148 -12.18 -23.46 5.13
N TYR A 149 -11.05 -22.82 5.43
CA TYR A 149 -10.20 -23.20 6.57
C TYR A 149 -10.29 -22.26 7.79
N HIS A 150 -10.88 -21.06 7.67
CA HIS A 150 -10.86 -20.04 8.72
C HIS A 150 -12.19 -19.31 9.00
N ILE A 151 -13.30 -19.68 8.35
CA ILE A 151 -14.67 -19.38 8.80
C ILE A 151 -15.16 -20.54 9.66
#